data_AF-A0A7Y2CK49-F1
#
_entry.id   AF-A0A7Y2CK49-F1
#
_cell.length_a   1.000
_cell.length_b   1.000
_cell.length_c   1.000
_cell.angle_alpha   90.00
_cell.angle_beta   90.00
_cell.angle_gamma   90.00
#
_symmetry.space_group_name_H-M   'P 1'
#
loop_
_entity.id
_entity.type
_entity.pdbx_description
1 polymer ?
#
loop_
_entity_poly.entity_id
_entity_poly.type
_entity_poly.pdbx_seq_one_letter_code
_entity_poly.pdbx_strand_id
1 'polypeptide(L)'
;VEDFEGPTGTVVAGDLPQGGSTSGMYFPGITITATNTAGGPNSAVIFDTENPGGGDEDLGTPNSSCGGPGLGTGGTCTNCGVADPTGPNCVALGKALIIAENLNDANADNVVDDPDDERGGGTLVFEFASAIVPIDITILDIDSESAAIHLRGDTLCVVANATDLGNNSAQTIDLQGFGTFDCLEVTFSSSGAVAELEYDVVVSVEEETWGKTKAAYRKED
;
A
#
# COMPACT_ATOMS: atom_id res chain seq x y z
N VAL A 1 10.72 -3.80 0.09
CA VAL A 1 9.77 -3.25 -0.88
C VAL A 1 8.64 -4.25 -1.01
N GLU A 2 7.42 -3.76 -0.83
CA GLU A 2 6.19 -4.46 -1.19
C GLU A 2 5.52 -3.63 -2.28
N ASP A 3 5.46 -4.20 -3.48
CA ASP A 3 4.88 -3.66 -4.72
C ASP A 3 3.59 -4.41 -5.10
N PHE A 4 3.03 -5.16 -4.15
CA PHE A 4 1.76 -5.90 -4.24
C PHE A 4 1.68 -6.89 -5.41
N GLU A 5 2.79 -7.52 -5.73
CA GLU A 5 2.87 -8.53 -6.78
C GLU A 5 1.89 -9.69 -6.53
N GLY A 6 1.08 -9.98 -7.55
CA GLY A 6 0.10 -11.04 -7.54
C GLY A 6 -0.84 -10.96 -8.75
N PRO A 7 -1.69 -11.98 -8.95
CA PRO A 7 -2.68 -11.94 -10.02
C PRO A 7 -3.69 -10.80 -9.78
N THR A 8 -3.95 -10.00 -10.81
CA THR A 8 -5.01 -8.99 -10.82
C THR A 8 -6.34 -9.59 -10.37
N GLY A 9 -7.09 -8.85 -9.57
CA GLY A 9 -8.37 -9.29 -9.02
C GLY A 9 -8.28 -10.21 -7.81
N THR A 10 -7.08 -10.54 -7.36
CA THR A 10 -6.91 -11.30 -6.11
C THR A 10 -7.34 -10.45 -4.93
N VAL A 11 -8.33 -10.93 -4.16
CA VAL A 11 -8.66 -10.38 -2.85
C VAL A 11 -7.58 -10.81 -1.85
N VAL A 12 -6.81 -9.87 -1.32
CA VAL A 12 -5.74 -10.15 -0.35
C VAL A 12 -6.22 -10.01 1.09
N ALA A 13 -7.26 -9.20 1.32
CA ALA A 13 -7.92 -8.99 2.61
C ALA A 13 -9.42 -8.80 2.39
N GLY A 14 -10.27 -9.32 3.29
CA GLY A 14 -11.70 -9.00 3.29
C GLY A 14 -12.62 -10.03 2.64
N ASP A 15 -13.81 -9.58 2.23
CA ASP A 15 -14.87 -10.39 1.64
C ASP A 15 -14.44 -10.96 0.27
N LEU A 16 -14.80 -12.22 0.01
CA LEU A 16 -14.53 -12.92 -1.26
C LEU A 16 -15.72 -12.85 -2.23
N PRO A 17 -15.48 -12.91 -3.56
CA PRO A 17 -16.55 -12.80 -4.56
C PRO A 17 -17.69 -13.82 -4.41
N GLN A 18 -17.36 -15.07 -4.10
CA GLN A 18 -18.34 -16.15 -3.89
C GLN A 18 -18.77 -16.32 -2.43
N GLY A 19 -18.45 -15.34 -1.58
CA GLY A 19 -18.73 -15.35 -0.15
C GLY A 19 -17.62 -15.98 0.70
N GLY A 20 -17.67 -15.68 2.00
CA GLY A 20 -16.54 -15.93 2.91
C GLY A 20 -15.57 -14.75 2.92
N SER A 21 -14.42 -14.93 3.55
CA SER A 21 -13.39 -13.89 3.66
C SER A 21 -11.99 -14.48 3.69
N THR A 22 -11.01 -13.65 3.32
CA THR A 22 -9.58 -13.91 3.50
C THR A 22 -9.02 -13.09 4.67
N SER A 23 -8.00 -13.62 5.34
CA SER A 23 -7.49 -13.09 6.60
C SER A 23 -6.53 -11.91 6.48
N GLY A 24 -6.19 -11.47 5.26
CA GLY A 24 -5.22 -10.38 5.07
C GLY A 24 -3.75 -10.79 5.04
N MET A 25 -3.44 -12.07 5.32
CA MET A 25 -2.06 -12.60 5.43
C MET A 25 -1.52 -13.10 4.08
N TYR A 26 -1.79 -12.37 3.00
CA TYR A 26 -1.33 -12.73 1.66
C TYR A 26 0.19 -12.50 1.49
N PHE A 27 0.68 -11.37 2.01
CA PHE A 27 2.10 -11.03 1.99
C PHE A 27 2.78 -11.51 3.28
N PRO A 28 3.96 -12.16 3.20
CA PRO A 28 4.65 -12.67 4.38
C PRO A 28 4.95 -11.58 5.42
N GLY A 29 4.46 -11.76 6.64
CA GLY A 29 4.75 -10.85 7.76
C GLY A 29 3.90 -9.58 7.78
N ILE A 30 2.89 -9.46 6.90
CA ILE A 30 1.95 -8.34 6.88
C ILE A 30 0.53 -8.91 6.98
N THR A 31 -0.29 -8.30 7.83
CA THR A 31 -1.74 -8.51 7.83
C THR A 31 -2.41 -7.26 7.31
N ILE A 32 -3.10 -7.39 6.19
CA ILE A 32 -3.84 -6.29 5.57
C ILE A 32 -5.31 -6.34 5.98
N THR A 33 -5.90 -5.18 6.27
CA THR A 33 -7.36 -5.03 6.34
C THR A 33 -7.82 -3.84 5.52
N ALA A 34 -9.03 -3.92 4.99
CA ALA A 34 -9.69 -2.84 4.27
C ALA A 34 -11.01 -2.50 4.95
N THR A 35 -11.34 -1.22 5.01
CA THR A 35 -12.66 -0.72 5.38
C THR A 35 -13.14 0.22 4.29
N ASN A 36 -14.29 -0.09 3.70
CA ASN A 36 -14.94 0.73 2.69
C ASN A 36 -15.93 1.69 3.35
N THR A 37 -15.99 2.95 2.89
CA THR A 37 -16.86 4.00 3.46
C THR A 37 -18.07 4.38 2.62
N ALA A 38 -18.24 3.84 1.42
CA ALA A 38 -19.31 4.21 0.49
C ALA A 38 -20.24 3.06 0.05
N GLY A 39 -20.09 1.88 0.68
CA GLY A 39 -21.09 0.81 0.62
C GLY A 39 -20.67 -0.39 -0.21
N GLY A 40 -19.48 -0.35 -0.83
CA GLY A 40 -18.81 -1.53 -1.37
C GLY A 40 -18.30 -2.50 -0.28
N PRO A 41 -17.64 -3.59 -0.70
CA PRO A 41 -17.08 -4.61 0.17
C PRO A 41 -15.91 -4.08 1.03
N ASN A 42 -15.72 -4.65 2.21
CA ASN A 42 -14.53 -4.35 3.03
C ASN A 42 -13.34 -5.20 2.56
N SER A 43 -12.90 -4.98 1.33
CA SER A 43 -11.92 -5.84 0.65
C SER A 43 -10.77 -5.05 0.03
N ALA A 44 -9.55 -5.54 0.23
CA ALA A 44 -8.36 -5.07 -0.47
C ALA A 44 -8.09 -5.99 -1.67
N VAL A 45 -7.94 -5.42 -2.86
CA VAL A 45 -7.80 -6.16 -4.12
C VAL A 45 -6.58 -5.70 -4.89
N ILE A 46 -5.86 -6.66 -5.51
CA ILE A 46 -4.75 -6.35 -6.41
C ILE A 46 -5.30 -5.79 -7.73
N PHE A 47 -4.88 -4.59 -8.08
CA PHE A 47 -5.25 -3.86 -9.30
C PHE A 47 -4.07 -3.77 -10.26
N ASP A 48 -4.34 -3.87 -11.57
CA ASP A 48 -3.33 -3.75 -12.62
C ASP A 48 -3.29 -2.34 -13.19
N THR A 49 -2.35 -1.52 -12.73
CA THR A 49 -2.25 -0.14 -13.20
C THR A 49 -1.81 -0.07 -14.65
N GLU A 50 -1.10 -1.07 -15.19
CA GLU A 50 -0.69 -1.10 -16.59
C GLU A 50 -1.79 -1.56 -17.55
N ASN A 51 -2.88 -2.12 -17.01
CA ASN A 51 -4.03 -2.58 -17.77
C ASN A 51 -5.31 -2.42 -16.93
N PRO A 52 -5.70 -1.17 -16.64
CA PRO A 52 -6.80 -0.88 -15.73
C PRO A 52 -8.12 -1.48 -16.24
N GLY A 53 -8.86 -2.12 -15.33
CA GLY A 53 -10.21 -2.64 -15.54
C GLY A 53 -11.23 -1.82 -14.76
N GLY A 54 -12.48 -2.28 -14.67
CA GLY A 54 -13.51 -1.66 -13.82
C GLY A 54 -14.09 -0.33 -14.32
N GLY A 55 -13.31 0.45 -15.09
CA GLY A 55 -13.63 1.84 -15.41
C GLY A 55 -12.80 2.86 -14.61
N ASP A 56 -11.73 2.39 -13.94
CA ASP A 56 -10.81 3.22 -13.16
C ASP A 56 -9.50 3.42 -13.91
N GLU A 57 -9.59 3.94 -15.14
CA GLU A 57 -8.40 4.30 -15.89
C GLU A 57 -7.61 5.44 -15.24
N ASP A 58 -8.17 6.17 -14.27
CA ASP A 58 -7.47 7.15 -13.43
C ASP A 58 -6.55 6.52 -12.37
N LEU A 59 -6.64 5.22 -12.15
CA LEU A 59 -5.60 4.44 -11.47
C LEU A 59 -4.57 3.83 -12.45
N GLY A 60 -4.67 4.13 -13.75
CA GLY A 60 -3.74 3.60 -14.74
C GLY A 60 -2.35 4.24 -14.67
N THR A 61 -1.29 3.47 -14.91
CA THR A 61 0.08 3.98 -15.02
C THR A 61 0.81 3.29 -16.18
N PRO A 62 1.68 4.00 -16.93
CA PRO A 62 1.84 5.45 -16.97
C PRO A 62 0.57 6.18 -17.41
N ASN A 63 0.52 7.49 -17.17
CA ASN A 63 -0.45 8.41 -17.74
C ASN A 63 -0.38 8.41 -19.28
N SER A 64 -1.53 8.66 -19.90
CA SER A 64 -1.74 8.73 -21.34
C SER A 64 -0.95 9.82 -22.05
N SER A 65 -0.60 10.91 -21.36
CA SER A 65 0.31 11.93 -21.90
C SER A 65 1.74 11.41 -22.12
N CYS A 66 2.12 10.34 -21.41
CA CYS A 66 3.39 9.63 -21.55
C CYS A 66 3.24 8.35 -22.40
N GLY A 67 2.03 8.04 -22.90
CA GLY A 67 1.74 6.90 -23.75
C GLY A 67 1.24 5.64 -23.02
N GLY A 68 0.93 5.72 -21.72
CA GLY A 68 0.32 4.62 -20.96
C GLY A 68 -1.22 4.67 -20.89
N PRO A 69 -1.85 3.77 -20.12
CA PRO A 69 -3.31 3.69 -20.02
C PRO A 69 -3.94 4.76 -19.12
N GLY A 70 -3.18 5.40 -18.22
CA GLY A 70 -3.67 6.29 -17.18
C GLY A 70 -4.39 7.54 -17.70
N LEU A 71 -5.57 7.85 -17.18
CA LEU A 71 -6.36 9.02 -17.58
C LEU A 71 -6.51 9.98 -16.42
N GLY A 72 -6.04 11.22 -16.58
CA GLY A 72 -6.23 12.25 -15.57
C GLY A 72 -5.27 13.41 -15.74
N THR A 73 -5.71 14.62 -15.38
CA THR A 73 -4.91 15.83 -15.58
C THR A 73 -3.79 15.98 -14.55
N GLY A 74 -3.95 15.43 -13.35
CA GLY A 74 -2.90 15.39 -12.32
C GLY A 74 -1.69 14.59 -12.79
N GLY A 75 -1.93 13.45 -13.45
CA GLY A 75 -0.86 12.64 -14.06
C GLY A 75 -0.07 13.32 -15.20
N THR A 76 -0.56 14.44 -15.75
CA THR A 76 0.16 15.24 -16.77
C THR A 76 1.04 16.34 -16.16
N CYS A 77 0.99 16.52 -14.85
CA CYS A 77 1.44 17.73 -14.23
C CYS A 77 2.97 17.80 -14.11
N THR A 78 3.61 18.64 -14.95
CA THR A 78 5.06 18.79 -14.92
C THR A 78 5.57 19.77 -13.86
N ASN A 79 4.69 20.47 -13.14
CA ASN A 79 5.03 21.53 -12.18
C ASN A 79 3.92 21.71 -11.10
N CYS A 80 3.37 20.62 -10.54
CA CYS A 80 2.33 20.67 -9.50
C CYS A 80 2.91 21.13 -8.15
N GLY A 81 3.42 22.36 -8.12
CA GLY A 81 4.06 22.97 -6.97
C GLY A 81 5.28 22.19 -6.49
N VAL A 82 5.92 22.68 -5.43
CA VAL A 82 6.98 22.00 -4.70
C VAL A 82 6.54 20.71 -3.98
N ALA A 83 5.29 20.24 -4.20
CA ALA A 83 4.69 19.11 -3.49
C ALA A 83 4.79 17.77 -4.25
N ASP A 84 5.07 17.79 -5.55
CA ASP A 84 5.30 16.58 -6.34
C ASP A 84 6.78 16.52 -6.79
N PRO A 85 7.65 15.81 -6.04
CA PRO A 85 9.04 15.63 -6.43
C PRO A 85 9.21 14.66 -7.62
N THR A 86 8.15 13.95 -8.04
CA THR A 86 8.21 12.90 -9.06
C THR A 86 7.83 13.38 -10.46
N GLY A 87 7.01 14.43 -10.56
CA GLY A 87 6.57 15.02 -11.83
C GLY A 87 5.41 14.23 -12.44
N PRO A 88 5.19 14.30 -13.76
CA PRO A 88 4.06 13.59 -14.37
C PRO A 88 4.16 12.09 -14.08
N ASN A 89 3.01 11.43 -13.91
CA ASN A 89 2.88 9.99 -13.72
C ASN A 89 3.28 9.25 -15.02
N CYS A 90 4.57 9.25 -15.36
CA CYS A 90 5.10 8.65 -16.58
C CYS A 90 5.78 7.28 -16.33
N VAL A 91 5.78 6.80 -15.08
CA VAL A 91 6.40 5.54 -14.69
C VAL A 91 5.33 4.47 -14.59
N ALA A 92 5.60 3.29 -15.14
CA ALA A 92 4.73 2.13 -14.94
C ALA A 92 4.96 1.60 -13.52
N LEU A 93 3.92 1.60 -12.69
CA LEU A 93 3.96 1.14 -11.31
C LEU A 93 3.59 -0.34 -11.18
N GLY A 94 3.10 -0.98 -12.25
CA GLY A 94 2.74 -2.39 -12.23
C GLY A 94 1.45 -2.64 -11.45
N LYS A 95 1.57 -3.19 -10.24
CA LYS A 95 0.43 -3.54 -9.39
C LYS A 95 0.22 -2.52 -8.27
N ALA A 96 -1.04 -2.38 -7.86
CA ALA A 96 -1.42 -1.54 -6.74
C ALA A 96 -2.49 -2.24 -5.90
N LEU A 97 -2.62 -1.79 -4.66
CA LEU A 97 -3.65 -2.23 -3.75
C LEU A 97 -4.75 -1.17 -3.65
N ILE A 98 -5.98 -1.60 -3.93
CA ILE A 98 -7.18 -0.77 -3.86
C ILE A 98 -8.16 -1.26 -2.80
N ILE A 99 -9.03 -0.38 -2.33
CA ILE A 99 -10.25 -0.75 -1.61
C ILE A 99 -11.32 -0.97 -2.67
N ALA A 100 -11.86 -2.17 -2.78
CA ALA A 100 -12.76 -2.48 -3.88
C ALA A 100 -14.15 -1.82 -3.75
N GLU A 101 -14.70 -1.33 -4.86
CA GLU A 101 -16.11 -0.93 -5.02
C GLU A 101 -17.00 -2.17 -5.19
N ASN A 102 -16.51 -3.20 -5.88
CA ASN A 102 -17.24 -4.42 -6.17
C ASN A 102 -16.35 -5.68 -6.18
N LEU A 103 -16.99 -6.86 -6.11
CA LEU A 103 -16.33 -8.17 -6.20
C LEU A 103 -16.95 -9.01 -7.31
N ASN A 104 -17.18 -8.43 -8.49
CA ASN A 104 -17.79 -9.15 -9.59
C ASN A 104 -16.88 -10.31 -10.04
N ASP A 105 -17.41 -11.54 -9.94
CA ASP A 105 -16.76 -12.78 -10.39
C ASP A 105 -17.78 -13.57 -11.23
N ALA A 106 -17.80 -13.24 -12.52
CA ALA A 106 -18.72 -13.81 -13.50
C ALA A 106 -18.36 -15.26 -13.86
N ASN A 107 -17.10 -15.64 -13.66
CA ASN A 107 -16.57 -16.92 -14.08
C ASN A 107 -16.53 -17.98 -12.94
N ALA A 108 -16.70 -17.53 -11.69
CA ALA A 108 -16.73 -18.28 -10.44
C ALA A 108 -15.39 -18.95 -10.05
N ASP A 109 -14.26 -18.28 -10.30
CA ASP A 109 -12.92 -18.73 -9.88
C ASP A 109 -12.42 -18.09 -8.58
N ASN A 110 -13.23 -17.24 -7.94
CA ASN A 110 -12.89 -16.40 -6.77
C ASN A 110 -11.86 -15.30 -7.05
N VAL A 111 -11.72 -14.89 -8.31
CA VAL A 111 -10.97 -13.70 -8.71
C VAL A 111 -11.97 -12.62 -9.13
N VAL A 112 -11.70 -11.36 -8.75
CA VAL A 112 -12.50 -10.23 -9.22
C VAL A 112 -12.16 -9.97 -10.69
N ASP A 113 -13.14 -10.13 -11.59
CA ASP A 113 -12.92 -10.04 -13.04
C ASP A 113 -12.64 -8.61 -13.50
N ASP A 114 -13.31 -7.63 -12.87
CA ASP A 114 -13.19 -6.20 -13.17
C ASP A 114 -12.91 -5.41 -11.87
N PRO A 115 -11.67 -5.45 -11.32
CA PRO A 115 -11.33 -4.71 -10.11
C PRO A 115 -11.55 -3.22 -10.31
N ASP A 116 -12.21 -2.61 -9.35
CA ASP A 116 -12.68 -1.21 -9.38
C ASP A 116 -12.56 -0.66 -7.95
N ASP A 117 -12.03 0.54 -7.77
CA ASP A 117 -11.78 1.13 -6.47
C ASP A 117 -12.92 2.01 -5.94
N GLU A 118 -13.08 2.02 -4.62
CA GLU A 118 -14.18 2.72 -3.98
C GLU A 118 -14.04 4.24 -4.10
N ARG A 119 -14.89 4.86 -4.92
CA ARG A 119 -14.96 6.32 -5.11
C ARG A 119 -15.13 7.12 -3.83
N GLY A 120 -15.83 6.56 -2.82
CA GLY A 120 -15.99 7.20 -1.51
C GLY A 120 -14.85 6.94 -0.52
N GLY A 121 -13.77 6.30 -0.96
CA GLY A 121 -12.57 6.00 -0.20
C GLY A 121 -12.76 4.96 0.90
N GLY A 122 -11.95 5.12 1.94
CA GLY A 122 -11.90 4.17 3.04
C GLY A 122 -10.50 4.09 3.65
N THR A 123 -10.23 2.97 4.31
CA THR A 123 -8.97 2.77 5.03
C THR A 123 -8.34 1.43 4.67
N LEU A 124 -7.06 1.45 4.29
CA LEU A 124 -6.18 0.29 4.25
C LEU A 124 -5.29 0.30 5.50
N VAL A 125 -5.25 -0.82 6.23
CA VAL A 125 -4.37 -1.00 7.38
C VAL A 125 -3.40 -2.14 7.10
N PHE A 126 -2.12 -1.87 7.34
CA PHE A 126 -1.02 -2.83 7.27
C PHE A 126 -0.49 -3.03 8.69
N GLU A 127 -0.68 -4.22 9.24
CA GLU A 127 -0.11 -4.63 10.52
C GLU A 127 1.10 -5.53 10.28
N PHE A 128 2.27 -5.14 10.78
CA PHE A 128 3.52 -5.86 10.58
C PHE A 128 3.78 -6.83 11.73
N ALA A 129 4.16 -8.06 11.39
CA ALA A 129 4.51 -9.09 12.37
C ALA A 129 5.78 -8.77 13.17
N SER A 130 6.59 -7.82 12.68
CA SER A 130 7.77 -7.29 13.35
C SER A 130 7.82 -5.79 13.10
N ALA A 131 8.32 -5.02 14.06
CA ALA A 131 8.49 -3.59 13.87
C ALA A 131 9.33 -3.31 12.60
N ILE A 132 8.98 -2.25 11.89
CA ILE A 132 9.62 -1.80 10.67
C ILE A 132 10.19 -0.39 10.84
N VAL A 133 11.18 -0.04 10.03
CA VAL A 133 11.56 1.34 9.75
C VAL A 133 11.00 1.68 8.36
N PRO A 134 9.96 2.52 8.24
CA PRO A 134 9.40 2.88 6.95
C PRO A 134 10.38 3.79 6.19
N ILE A 135 10.49 3.56 4.88
CA ILE A 135 11.32 4.34 3.97
C ILE A 135 10.42 5.30 3.19
N ASP A 136 9.52 4.76 2.38
CA ASP A 136 8.54 5.57 1.65
C ASP A 136 7.30 4.75 1.28
N ILE A 137 6.28 5.47 0.81
CA ILE A 137 5.03 4.90 0.30
C ILE A 137 4.64 5.66 -0.97
N THR A 138 4.28 4.93 -2.02
CA THR A 138 3.76 5.50 -3.26
C THR A 138 2.24 5.41 -3.28
N ILE A 139 1.59 6.56 -3.38
CA ILE A 139 0.14 6.74 -3.41
C ILE A 139 -0.29 7.23 -4.80
N LEU A 140 -1.39 6.69 -5.30
CA LEU A 140 -1.95 7.01 -6.62
C LEU A 140 -3.34 7.64 -6.50
N ASP A 141 -3.60 8.58 -7.40
CA ASP A 141 -4.87 9.23 -7.69
C ASP A 141 -5.52 9.98 -6.51
N ILE A 142 -4.77 10.93 -5.94
CA ILE A 142 -5.32 11.81 -4.91
C ILE A 142 -5.80 13.10 -5.59
N ASP A 143 -7.13 13.22 -5.77
CA ASP A 143 -7.77 14.31 -6.51
C ASP A 143 -8.91 15.04 -5.77
N SER A 144 -9.21 14.61 -4.54
CA SER A 144 -10.13 15.30 -3.65
C SER A 144 -9.68 15.23 -2.18
N GLU A 145 -9.21 16.36 -1.66
CA GLU A 145 -8.64 16.56 -0.32
C GLU A 145 -7.19 16.04 -0.12
N SER A 146 -7.03 14.83 0.41
CA SER A 146 -5.73 14.25 0.77
C SER A 146 -5.90 12.82 1.28
N ALA A 147 -4.91 11.95 1.08
CA ALA A 147 -4.83 10.72 1.85
C ALA A 147 -3.95 10.91 3.10
N ALA A 148 -4.41 10.41 4.25
CA ALA A 148 -3.69 10.48 5.51
C ALA A 148 -2.99 9.15 5.81
N ILE A 149 -1.69 9.20 6.10
CA ILE A 149 -0.85 8.04 6.39
C ILE A 149 -0.47 8.10 7.88
N HIS A 150 -1.10 7.25 8.68
CA HIS A 150 -0.85 7.13 10.10
C HIS A 150 0.13 5.99 10.37
N LEU A 151 1.29 6.33 10.94
CA LEU A 151 2.29 5.38 11.41
C LEU A 151 2.14 5.20 12.91
N ARG A 152 1.86 3.98 13.36
CA ARG A 152 1.67 3.63 14.78
C ARG A 152 2.73 2.62 15.23
N GLY A 153 3.34 2.91 16.37
CA GLY A 153 4.17 1.98 17.13
C GLY A 153 3.87 2.14 18.62
N ASP A 154 4.61 1.43 19.48
CA ASP A 154 4.34 1.32 20.93
C ASP A 154 3.97 2.63 21.65
N THR A 155 4.63 3.74 21.31
CA THR A 155 4.42 5.05 21.96
C THR A 155 4.34 6.22 21.00
N LEU A 156 4.46 5.97 19.69
CA LEU A 156 4.57 7.01 18.68
C LEU A 156 3.45 6.86 17.65
N CYS A 157 2.80 7.98 17.37
CA CYS A 157 1.86 8.13 16.26
C CYS A 157 2.32 9.32 15.41
N VAL A 158 2.66 9.07 14.16
CA VAL A 158 3.05 10.09 13.18
C VAL A 158 2.01 10.12 12.07
N VAL A 159 1.71 11.32 11.57
CA VAL A 159 0.83 11.50 10.41
C VAL A 159 1.64 12.15 9.30
N ALA A 160 1.78 11.44 8.18
CA ALA A 160 2.16 11.99 6.89
C ALA A 160 0.90 12.15 6.02
N ASN A 161 0.97 12.96 4.97
CA ASN A 161 -0.18 13.17 4.08
C ASN A 161 0.29 13.14 2.62
N ALA A 162 -0.50 12.49 1.78
CA ALA A 162 -0.47 12.68 0.35
C ALA A 162 -1.45 13.80 -0.01
N THR A 163 -0.97 14.82 -0.71
CA THR A 163 -1.79 15.99 -1.06
C THR A 163 -2.57 15.75 -2.34
N ASP A 164 -3.68 16.44 -2.53
CA ASP A 164 -4.34 16.54 -3.82
C ASP A 164 -3.39 17.12 -4.88
N LEU A 165 -2.97 16.26 -5.81
CA LEU A 165 -2.19 16.60 -6.99
C LEU A 165 -3.02 16.40 -8.27
N GLY A 166 -4.32 16.14 -8.11
CA GLY A 166 -5.28 15.92 -9.16
C GLY A 166 -5.31 14.49 -9.68
N ASN A 167 -6.32 14.25 -10.51
CA ASN A 167 -6.67 12.94 -11.00
C ASN A 167 -5.51 12.25 -11.78
N ASN A 168 -5.27 10.98 -11.50
CA ASN A 168 -4.18 10.13 -11.96
C ASN A 168 -2.75 10.58 -11.55
N SER A 169 -2.64 11.46 -10.56
CA SER A 169 -1.34 11.80 -9.97
C SER A 169 -0.73 10.61 -9.22
N ALA A 170 0.59 10.45 -9.28
CA ALA A 170 1.33 9.52 -8.45
C ALA A 170 2.28 10.32 -7.57
N GLN A 171 2.42 9.96 -6.29
CA GLN A 171 3.33 10.63 -5.39
C GLN A 171 3.97 9.65 -4.41
N THR A 172 5.29 9.78 -4.22
CA THR A 172 6.04 9.02 -3.24
C THR A 172 6.29 9.90 -2.01
N ILE A 173 5.80 9.45 -0.86
CA ILE A 173 5.92 10.16 0.42
C ILE A 173 7.08 9.57 1.19
N ASP A 174 8.10 10.39 1.48
CA ASP A 174 9.22 10.02 2.34
C ASP A 174 8.74 9.84 3.80
N LEU A 175 8.96 8.65 4.35
CA LEU A 175 8.60 8.25 5.70
C LEU A 175 9.83 8.05 6.60
N GLN A 176 11.04 8.37 6.11
CA GLN A 176 12.26 8.17 6.87
C GLN A 176 12.37 9.12 8.08
N GLY A 177 13.12 8.67 9.09
CA GLY A 177 13.44 9.48 10.26
C GLY A 177 12.33 9.55 11.32
N PHE A 178 11.18 8.91 11.10
CA PHE A 178 10.09 8.86 12.07
C PHE A 178 10.28 7.80 13.16
N GLY A 179 11.17 6.82 13.00
CA GLY A 179 11.45 5.78 13.99
C GLY A 179 10.95 4.41 13.55
N THR A 180 10.51 3.58 14.51
CA THR A 180 10.02 2.22 14.26
C THR A 180 8.53 2.09 14.51
N PHE A 181 7.83 1.36 13.67
CA PHE A 181 6.37 1.20 13.69
C PHE A 181 5.97 -0.25 13.44
N ASP A 182 4.81 -0.68 13.94
CA ASP A 182 4.25 -2.01 13.69
C ASP A 182 2.90 -1.94 12.98
N CYS A 183 2.41 -0.72 12.71
CA CYS A 183 1.19 -0.50 11.95
C CYS A 183 1.29 0.76 11.09
N LEU A 184 0.86 0.64 9.83
CA LEU A 184 0.67 1.73 8.89
C LEU A 184 -0.79 1.73 8.44
N GLU A 185 -1.45 2.87 8.51
CA GLU A 185 -2.85 3.05 8.11
C GLU A 185 -2.94 4.17 7.07
N VAL A 186 -3.46 3.86 5.89
CA VAL A 186 -3.74 4.83 4.82
C VAL A 186 -5.24 5.05 4.76
N THR A 187 -5.67 6.30 4.97
CA THR A 187 -7.07 6.70 4.84
C THR A 187 -7.24 7.59 3.62
N PHE A 188 -8.07 7.15 2.69
CA PHE A 188 -8.46 7.89 1.49
C PHE A 188 -9.80 8.59 1.73
N SER A 189 -9.87 9.87 1.39
CA SER A 189 -11.12 10.66 1.38
C SER A 189 -12.02 10.37 0.18
N SER A 190 -11.46 9.76 -0.86
CA SER A 190 -12.10 9.37 -2.13
C SER A 190 -11.40 8.14 -2.72
N SER A 191 -11.60 7.87 -4.02
CA SER A 191 -10.79 6.92 -4.79
C SER A 191 -9.29 7.16 -4.59
N GLY A 192 -8.52 6.08 -4.69
CA GLY A 192 -7.06 6.08 -4.60
C GLY A 192 -6.48 4.69 -4.33
N ALA A 193 -5.17 4.57 -4.53
CA ALA A 193 -4.47 3.30 -4.36
C ALA A 193 -3.12 3.46 -3.65
N VAL A 194 -2.64 2.36 -3.04
CA VAL A 194 -1.24 2.22 -2.60
C VAL A 194 -0.51 1.39 -3.64
N ALA A 195 0.47 1.97 -4.32
CA ALA A 195 1.22 1.28 -5.37
C ALA A 195 2.49 0.59 -4.83
N GLU A 196 3.14 1.20 -3.85
CA GLU A 196 4.38 0.66 -3.28
C GLU A 196 4.53 1.06 -1.82
N LEU A 197 5.14 0.17 -1.04
CA LEU A 197 5.59 0.44 0.32
C LEU A 197 7.02 -0.07 0.52
N GLU A 198 7.96 0.83 0.78
CA GLU A 198 9.35 0.49 1.11
C GLU A 198 9.61 0.60 2.61
N TYR A 199 10.23 -0.42 3.20
CA TYR A 199 10.58 -0.47 4.61
C TYR A 199 11.67 -1.50 4.91
N ASP A 200 12.35 -1.32 6.04
CA ASP A 200 13.28 -2.29 6.63
C ASP A 200 12.66 -2.99 7.84
N VAL A 201 12.81 -4.31 7.95
CA VAL A 201 12.37 -5.07 9.12
C VAL A 201 13.38 -4.92 10.26
N VAL A 202 12.92 -4.56 11.45
CA VAL A 202 13.74 -4.53 12.66
C VAL A 202 13.92 -5.96 13.16
N VAL A 203 15.11 -6.52 12.93
CA VAL A 203 15.48 -7.82 13.48
C VAL A 203 16.10 -7.61 14.87
N SER A 204 15.35 -7.92 15.92
CA SER A 204 15.92 -8.03 17.26
C SER A 204 16.78 -9.29 17.35
N VAL A 205 18.10 -9.11 17.32
CA VAL A 205 19.00 -10.15 17.79
C VAL A 205 18.91 -10.14 19.32
N GLU A 206 18.24 -11.13 19.90
CA GLU A 206 18.49 -11.46 21.30
C GLU A 206 19.98 -11.77 21.42
N GLU A 207 20.76 -10.91 22.07
CA GLU A 207 22.08 -11.29 22.56
C GLU A 207 21.87 -12.45 23.54
N GLU A 208 21.97 -13.68 23.04
CA GLU A 208 22.33 -14.81 23.89
C GLU A 208 23.67 -14.47 24.51
N THR A 209 23.64 -13.93 25.73
CA THR A 209 24.81 -13.76 26.56
C THR A 209 25.33 -15.15 26.92
N TRP A 210 26.11 -15.75 26.02
CA TRP A 210 26.89 -16.94 26.30
C TRP A 210 27.74 -16.64 27.53
N GLY A 211 27.41 -17.37 28.60
CA GLY A 211 27.70 -17.00 29.96
C GLY A 211 29.17 -16.70 30.23
N LYS A 212 29.38 -15.78 31.19
CA LYS A 212 30.60 -15.71 31.98
C LYS A 212 30.82 -17.05 32.69
N THR A 213 31.52 -17.99 32.05
CA THR A 213 32.18 -19.08 32.76
C THR A 213 33.70 -18.90 32.61
N LYS A 214 34.25 -18.08 33.51
CA LYS A 214 35.68 -18.13 33.84
C LYS A 214 35.94 -19.50 34.47
N ALA A 215 36.61 -20.39 33.75
CA ALA A 215 37.36 -21.49 34.35
C ALA A 215 38.73 -21.51 33.69
N ALA A 216 39.68 -20.80 34.30
CA ALA A 216 41.09 -21.00 34.04
C ALA A 216 41.50 -22.34 34.67
N TYR A 217 41.90 -23.31 33.84
CA TYR A 217 42.71 -24.42 34.30
C TYR A 217 44.08 -24.32 33.62
N ARG A 218 45.07 -23.85 34.37
CA ARG A 218 46.47 -24.19 34.16
C ARG A 218 46.77 -25.34 35.11
N LYS A 219 47.22 -26.47 34.57
CA LYS A 219 48.04 -27.40 35.34
C LYS A 219 49.19 -27.84 34.45
N GLU A 220 50.35 -27.30 34.76
CA GLU A 220 51.64 -27.88 34.38
C GLU A 220 51.88 -29.05 35.33
N ASP A 221 52.14 -30.22 34.76
CA ASP A 221 53.36 -31.01 34.95
C ASP A 221 53.40 -32.12 33.89
#